data_AF-A0A9Q0T960-F1
#
_entry.id   AF-A0A9Q0T960-F1
#
_cell.length_a   1.000
_cell.length_b   1.000
_cell.length_c   1.000
_cell.angle_alpha   90.00
_cell.angle_beta   90.00
_cell.angle_gamma   90.00
#
_symmetry.space_group_name_H-M   'P 1'
#
loop_
_entity.id
_entity.type
_entity.pdbx_description
1 polymer ?
#
loop_
_entity_poly.entity_id
_entity_poly.type
_entity_poly.pdbx_seq_one_letter_code
_entity_poly.pdbx_strand_id
1 'polypeptide(L)'
;MAEISKQQKGIRQGQKEIRERFEKIESECDQLKRETEAVSQASDNNQLRLDIMLRILKARQENDFAKAADLTCSLRKILLSRG
;
A
#
# COMPACT_ATOMS: atom_id res chain seq x y z
N MET A 1 32.38 13.30 42.44
CA MET A 1 32.97 12.83 41.16
C MET A 1 32.49 11.43 40.77
N ALA A 2 32.64 10.40 41.62
CA ALA A 2 32.23 9.02 41.30
C ALA A 2 30.71 8.84 41.09
N GLU A 3 29.87 9.43 41.95
CA GLU A 3 28.40 9.39 41.85
C GLU A 3 27.90 9.92 40.50
N ILE A 4 28.43 11.10 40.10
CA ILE A 4 28.10 11.78 38.85
C ILE A 4 28.50 10.91 37.64
N SER A 5 29.66 10.25 37.71
CA SER A 5 30.10 9.33 36.65
C SER A 5 29.16 8.13 36.49
N LYS A 6 28.67 7.57 37.61
CA LYS A 6 27.72 6.45 37.59
C LYS A 6 26.37 6.87 37.01
N GLN A 7 25.87 8.05 37.37
CA GLN A 7 24.64 8.61 36.80
C GLN A 7 24.79 8.87 35.29
N GLN A 8 25.90 9.45 34.85
CA GLN A 8 26.18 9.67 33.42
C GLN A 8 26.23 8.37 32.62
N LYS A 9 26.78 7.29 33.17
CA LYS A 9 26.74 5.96 32.52
C LYS A 9 25.31 5.46 32.36
N GLY A 10 24.47 5.61 33.38
CA GLY A 10 23.05 5.25 33.31
C GLY A 10 22.29 6.04 32.25
N ILE A 11 22.53 7.36 32.17
CA ILE A 11 21.93 8.23 31.14
C ILE A 11 22.34 7.77 29.74
N ARG A 12 23.62 7.52 29.50
CA ARG A 12 24.11 7.06 28.19
C ARG A 12 23.51 5.72 27.78
N GLN A 13 23.36 4.80 28.73
CA GLN A 13 22.73 3.50 28.47
C GLN A 13 21.25 3.66 28.13
N GLY A 14 20.51 4.47 28.89
CA GLY A 14 19.11 4.77 28.59
C GLY A 14 18.93 5.48 27.24
N GLN A 15 19.80 6.42 26.89
CA GLN A 15 19.81 7.06 25.58
C GLN A 15 20.05 6.06 24.44
N LYS A 16 20.97 5.12 24.63
CA LYS A 16 21.24 4.06 23.64
C LYS A 16 20.02 3.17 23.44
N GLU A 17 19.40 2.70 24.52
CA GLU A 17 18.19 1.87 24.45
C GLU A 17 17.02 2.59 23.78
N ILE A 18 16.83 3.87 24.09
CA ILE A 18 15.79 4.70 23.45
C ILE A 18 16.07 4.81 21.96
N ARG A 19 17.33 5.08 21.56
CA ARG A 19 17.72 5.19 20.16
C ARG A 19 17.45 3.90 19.38
N GLU A 20 17.87 2.75 19.92
CA GLU A 20 17.63 1.45 19.29
C GLU A 20 16.13 1.16 19.10
N ARG A 21 15.29 1.57 20.06
CA ARG A 21 13.83 1.46 19.93
C ARG A 21 13.28 2.35 18.83
N PHE A 22 13.74 3.60 18.73
CA PHE A 22 13.32 4.51 17.66
C PHE A 22 13.73 4.00 16.28
N GLU A 23 14.95 3.49 16.14
CA GLU A 23 15.44 2.91 14.87
C GLU A 23 14.58 1.70 14.44
N LYS A 24 14.13 0.87 15.40
CA LYS A 24 13.19 -0.23 15.11
C LYS A 24 11.81 0.28 14.68
N ILE A 25 11.28 1.28 15.38
CA ILE A 25 9.98 1.89 15.03
C ILE A 25 10.03 2.50 13.63
N GLU A 26 11.09 3.24 13.30
CA GLU A 26 11.27 3.82 11.97
C GLU A 26 11.28 2.73 10.89
N SER A 27 12.01 1.64 11.11
CA SER A 27 12.02 0.50 10.19
C SER A 27 10.63 -0.14 10.01
N GLU A 28 9.86 -0.28 11.10
CA GLU A 28 8.49 -0.81 11.04
C GLU A 28 7.54 0.16 10.31
N CYS A 29 7.68 1.48 10.53
CA CYS A 29 6.91 2.50 9.81
C CYS A 29 7.21 2.49 8.30
N ASP A 30 8.48 2.35 7.91
CA ASP A 30 8.88 2.25 6.49
C ASP A 30 8.37 0.98 5.83
N GLN A 31 8.29 -0.13 6.56
CA GLN A 31 7.65 -1.35 6.07
C GLN A 31 6.15 -1.13 5.90
N LEU A 32 5.47 -0.61 6.93
CA LEU A 32 4.02 -0.39 6.90
C LEU A 32 3.61 0.56 5.77
N LYS A 33 4.41 1.60 5.50
CA LYS A 33 4.20 2.51 4.39
C LYS A 33 4.24 1.80 3.04
N ARG A 34 5.25 0.95 2.81
CA ARG A 34 5.38 0.17 1.56
C ARG A 34 4.23 -0.81 1.37
N GLU A 35 3.82 -1.50 2.44
CA GLU A 35 2.67 -2.41 2.41
C GLU A 35 1.37 -1.65 2.11
N THR A 36 1.18 -0.48 2.72
CA THR A 36 0.01 0.37 2.48
C THR A 36 -0.03 0.88 1.04
N GLU A 37 1.11 1.31 0.49
CA GLU A 37 1.22 1.74 -0.91
C GLU A 37 0.87 0.58 -1.87
N ALA A 38 1.35 -0.63 -1.61
CA ALA A 38 1.01 -1.80 -2.41
C ALA A 38 -0.49 -2.14 -2.35
N VAL A 39 -1.10 -2.08 -1.17
CA VAL A 39 -2.56 -2.28 -1.00
C VAL A 39 -3.35 -1.20 -1.71
N SER A 40 -2.91 0.07 -1.63
CA SER A 40 -3.56 1.19 -2.33
C SER A 40 -3.53 0.98 -3.84
N GLN A 41 -2.37 0.66 -4.41
CA GLN A 41 -2.22 0.40 -5.85
C GLN A 41 -3.06 -0.80 -6.32
N ALA A 42 -3.14 -1.86 -5.51
CA ALA A 42 -4.00 -3.01 -5.80
C ALA A 42 -5.48 -2.62 -5.74
N SER A 43 -5.87 -1.77 -4.79
CA SER A 43 -7.23 -1.27 -4.63
C SER A 43 -7.65 -0.40 -5.82
N ASP A 44 -6.79 0.51 -6.27
CA ASP A 44 -7.04 1.37 -7.43
C ASP A 44 -7.24 0.54 -8.71
N ASN A 45 -6.39 -0.47 -8.91
CA ASN A 45 -6.53 -1.41 -10.02
C ASN A 45 -7.84 -2.20 -9.96
N ASN A 46 -8.26 -2.64 -8.77
CA ASN A 46 -9.52 -3.33 -8.59
C ASN A 46 -10.71 -2.41 -8.85
N GLN A 47 -10.65 -1.15 -8.41
CA GLN A 47 -11.69 -0.16 -8.67
C GLN A 47 -11.85 0.10 -10.17
N LEU A 48 -10.74 0.25 -10.92
CA LEU A 48 -10.76 0.37 -12.38
C LEU A 48 -11.42 -0.85 -13.04
N ARG A 49 -11.06 -2.06 -12.62
CA ARG A 49 -11.65 -3.30 -13.15
C ARG A 49 -13.15 -3.36 -12.89
N LEU A 50 -13.59 -3.01 -11.68
CA LEU A 50 -15.00 -2.99 -11.30
C LEU A 50 -15.79 -1.95 -12.10
N ASP A 51 -15.26 -0.74 -12.32
CA ASP A 51 -15.91 0.27 -13.16
C ASP A 51 -16.17 -0.26 -14.58
N ILE A 52 -15.16 -0.88 -15.18
CA ILE A 52 -15.29 -1.46 -16.52
C ILE A 52 -16.33 -2.60 -16.53
N MET A 53 -16.32 -3.47 -15.52
CA MET A 53 -17.33 -4.53 -15.38
C MET A 53 -18.75 -3.96 -15.29
N LEU A 54 -18.97 -2.92 -14.49
CA LEU A 54 -20.26 -2.24 -14.37
C LEU A 54 -20.68 -1.61 -15.71
N ARG A 55 -19.76 -0.98 -16.43
CA ARG A 55 -20.03 -0.41 -17.75
C ARG A 55 -20.38 -1.46 -18.79
N ILE A 56 -19.78 -2.66 -18.73
CA ILE A 56 -20.17 -3.80 -19.58
C ILE A 56 -21.62 -4.21 -19.29
N LEU A 57 -21.99 -4.35 -18.01
CA LEU A 57 -23.35 -4.71 -17.63
C LEU A 57 -24.35 -3.67 -18.12
N LYS A 58 -24.03 -2.38 -17.98
CA LYS A 58 -24.86 -1.29 -18.49
C LYS A 58 -25.02 -1.33 -20.02
N ALA A 59 -23.93 -1.52 -20.76
CA ALA A 59 -23.99 -1.63 -22.22
C ALA A 59 -24.86 -2.83 -22.67
N ARG A 60 -24.76 -3.97 -21.97
CA ARG A 60 -25.64 -5.13 -22.22
C ARG A 60 -27.10 -4.83 -21.91
N GLN A 61 -27.39 -4.13 -20.82
CA GLN A 61 -28.74 -3.69 -20.47
C GLN A 61 -29.33 -2.76 -21.54
N GLU A 62 -28.51 -1.92 -22.15
CA GLU A 62 -28.87 -1.00 -23.23
C GLU A 62 -28.89 -1.69 -24.62
N ASN A 63 -28.65 -3.01 -24.71
CA ASN A 63 -28.48 -3.78 -25.95
C ASN A 63 -27.34 -3.30 -26.86
N ASP A 64 -26.39 -2.53 -26.33
CA ASP A 64 -25.18 -2.09 -27.03
C ASP A 64 -24.07 -3.16 -26.91
N PHE A 65 -24.21 -4.22 -27.70
CA PHE A 65 -23.28 -5.35 -27.69
C PHE A 65 -21.90 -5.01 -28.26
N ALA A 66 -21.81 -4.02 -29.17
CA ALA A 66 -20.54 -3.57 -29.72
C ALA A 66 -19.69 -2.94 -28.61
N LYS A 67 -20.27 -1.99 -27.87
CA LYS A 67 -19.60 -1.37 -26.71
C LYS A 67 -19.30 -2.37 -25.60
N ALA A 68 -20.20 -3.32 -25.34
CA ALA A 68 -19.95 -4.38 -24.37
C ALA A 68 -18.73 -5.25 -24.78
N ALA A 69 -18.58 -5.56 -26.07
CA ALA A 69 -17.44 -6.32 -26.59
C ALA A 69 -16.12 -5.52 -26.47
N ASP A 70 -16.14 -4.24 -26.81
CA ASP A 70 -14.96 -3.36 -26.71
C ASP A 70 -14.49 -3.19 -25.26
N LEU A 71 -15.43 -2.99 -24.33
CA LEU A 71 -15.13 -2.91 -22.90
C LEU A 71 -14.61 -4.26 -22.36
N THR A 72 -15.14 -5.38 -22.84
CA THR A 72 -14.66 -6.72 -22.46
C THR A 72 -13.21 -6.94 -22.94
N CYS A 73 -12.89 -6.50 -24.16
CA CYS A 73 -11.52 -6.54 -24.68
C CYS A 73 -10.58 -5.65 -23.85
N SER A 74 -11.05 -4.46 -23.46
CA SER A 74 -10.30 -3.53 -22.60
C SER A 74 -10.04 -4.12 -21.21
N LEU A 75 -11.05 -4.73 -20.58
CA LEU A 75 -10.90 -5.43 -19.30
C LEU A 75 -9.87 -6.56 -19.40
N ARG A 76 -9.92 -7.34 -20.48
CA ARG A 76 -8.94 -8.42 -20.72
C ARG A 76 -7.52 -7.87 -20.79
N LYS A 77 -7.30 -6.73 -21.47
CA LYS A 77 -5.98 -6.10 -21.53
C LYS A 77 -5.49 -5.67 -20.14
N ILE A 78 -6.37 -5.09 -19.32
CA ILE A 78 -6.04 -4.64 -17.94
C ILE A 78 -5.76 -5.82 -16.99
N LEU A 79 -6.41 -6.97 -17.20
CA LEU A 79 -6.13 -8.19 -16.43
C LEU A 79 -4.80 -8.85 -16.83
N LEU A 80 -4.38 -8.67 -18.09
CA LEU A 80 -3.15 -9.24 -18.63
C LEU A 80 -1.94 -8.33 -18.46
N SER A 81 -2.13 -7.01 -18.34
CA SER A 81 -1.10 -6.10 -17.86
C SER A 81 -0.82 -6.43 -16.40
N ARG A 82 0.29 -7.13 -16.14
CA ARG A 82 0.80 -7.29 -14.78
C ARG A 82 1.05 -5.89 -14.21
N GLY A 83 0.43 -5.59 -13.08
CA GLY A 83 0.80 -4.46 -12.23
C GLY A 83 2.18 -4.68 -11.65
#